data_AF-A0A7S1V0V9-F1
#
_entry.id   AF-A0A7S1V0V9-F1
#
_cell.length_a   1.000
_cell.length_b   1.000
_cell.length_c   1.000
_cell.angle_alpha   90.00
_cell.angle_beta   90.00
_cell.angle_gamma   90.00
#
_symmetry.space_group_name_H-M   'P 1'
#
loop_
_entity.id
_entity.type
_entity.pdbx_description
1 polymer ?
#
loop_
_entity_poly.entity_id
_entity_poly.type
_entity_poly.pdbx_seq_one_letter_code
_entity_poly.pdbx_strand_id
1 'polypeptide(L)'
;APERCKRLLEEMSLLAKDTKNKRPTPNTVTYDTVIDAYARRGRAQEAEELLREMLKSGGIEPDVNSFNSVMNAWSKSDMSDAPNRCKALLDSMSLLANSKNKAELSPDAVSYNTVID
;
A
#
# COMPACT_ATOMS: atom_id res chain seq x y z
N ALA A 1 1.97 16.36 -4.83
CA ALA A 1 1.53 16.53 -3.43
C ALA A 1 0.56 15.40 -3.10
N PRO A 2 0.84 14.57 -2.08
CA PRO A 2 0.07 13.36 -1.78
C PRO A 2 -1.40 13.66 -1.47
N GLU A 3 -1.69 14.82 -0.86
CA GLU A 3 -3.07 15.30 -0.60
C GLU A 3 -3.91 15.52 -1.86
N ARG A 4 -3.26 15.75 -3.02
CA ARG A 4 -3.97 15.84 -4.29
C ARG A 4 -4.30 14.44 -4.81
N CYS A 5 -3.38 13.48 -4.66
CA CYS A 5 -3.60 12.09 -5.06
C CYS A 5 -4.65 11.41 -4.18
N LYS A 6 -4.64 11.65 -2.86
CA LYS A 6 -5.66 11.12 -1.93
C LYS A 6 -7.06 11.66 -2.24
N ARG A 7 -7.20 12.97 -2.47
CA ARG A 7 -8.49 13.56 -2.87
C ARG A 7 -9.03 12.97 -4.18
N LEU A 8 -8.15 12.76 -5.18
CA LEU A 8 -8.55 12.10 -6.43
C LEU A 8 -9.01 10.66 -6.18
N LEU A 9 -8.37 9.93 -5.28
CA LEU A 9 -8.77 8.58 -4.90
C LEU A 9 -10.13 8.54 -4.20
N GLU A 10 -10.39 9.47 -3.27
CA GLU A 10 -11.69 9.64 -2.61
C GLU A 10 -12.79 10.04 -3.61
N GLU A 11 -12.50 10.96 -4.54
CA GLU A 11 -13.45 11.31 -5.61
C GLU A 11 -13.76 10.10 -6.49
N MET A 12 -12.75 9.33 -6.90
CA MET A 12 -12.94 8.13 -7.71
C MET A 12 -13.73 7.04 -6.96
N SER A 13 -13.54 6.89 -5.65
CA SER A 13 -14.29 5.91 -4.83
C SER A 13 -15.74 6.34 -4.58
N LEU A 14 -16.00 7.64 -4.41
CA LEU A 14 -17.35 8.20 -4.32
C LEU A 14 -18.10 8.09 -5.63
N LEU A 15 -17.44 8.43 -6.75
CA LEU A 15 -18.02 8.33 -8.09
C LEU A 15 -18.26 6.88 -8.52
N ALA A 16 -17.50 5.91 -7.99
CA ALA A 16 -17.73 4.49 -8.24
C ALA A 16 -19.07 3.98 -7.69
N LYS A 17 -19.62 4.62 -6.65
CA LYS A 17 -20.97 4.29 -6.12
C LYS A 17 -22.09 4.72 -7.07
N ASP A 18 -21.81 5.68 -7.95
CA ASP A 18 -22.77 6.21 -8.90
C ASP A 18 -22.66 5.44 -10.24
N THR A 19 -23.27 4.25 -10.26
CA THR A 19 -23.17 3.22 -11.32
C THR A 19 -23.72 3.62 -12.69
N LYS A 20 -24.15 4.87 -12.87
CA LYS A 20 -24.73 5.38 -14.13
C LYS A 20 -23.71 5.90 -15.15
N ASN A 21 -22.45 6.07 -14.78
CA ASN A 21 -21.41 6.57 -15.69
C ASN A 21 -20.18 5.65 -15.72
N LYS A 22 -19.65 5.35 -16.92
CA LYS A 22 -18.38 4.64 -17.17
C LYS A 22 -17.16 5.47 -16.71
N ARG A 23 -17.14 5.93 -15.47
CA ARG A 23 -16.00 6.65 -14.90
C ARG A 23 -14.98 5.65 -14.35
N PRO A 24 -13.68 5.97 -14.40
CA PRO A 24 -12.63 5.08 -13.94
C PRO A 24 -12.76 4.87 -12.43
N THR A 25 -12.88 3.60 -12.03
CA THR A 25 -12.87 3.19 -10.63
C THR A 25 -11.42 3.12 -10.12
N PRO A 26 -11.18 3.35 -8.81
CA PRO A 26 -9.86 3.12 -8.24
C PRO A 26 -9.43 1.65 -8.47
N ASN A 27 -8.18 1.44 -8.84
CA ASN A 27 -7.57 0.12 -8.97
C ASN A 27 -6.25 0.07 -8.20
N THR A 28 -5.57 -1.07 -8.20
CA THR A 28 -4.28 -1.27 -7.49
C THR A 28 -3.28 -0.18 -7.84
N VAL A 29 -3.12 0.15 -9.13
CA VAL A 29 -2.20 1.20 -9.62
C VAL A 29 -2.53 2.58 -9.05
N THR A 30 -3.82 2.94 -8.94
CA THR A 30 -4.23 4.21 -8.34
C THR A 30 -3.80 4.29 -6.89
N TYR A 31 -4.01 3.23 -6.11
CA TYR A 31 -3.58 3.17 -4.71
C TYR A 31 -2.05 3.21 -4.58
N ASP A 32 -1.33 2.41 -5.37
CA ASP A 32 0.13 2.37 -5.35
C ASP A 32 0.74 3.74 -5.62
N THR A 33 0.15 4.50 -6.55
CA THR A 33 0.59 5.86 -6.85
C THR A 33 0.44 6.78 -5.64
N VAL A 34 -0.64 6.64 -4.86
CA VAL A 34 -0.85 7.44 -3.65
C VAL A 34 0.10 6.98 -2.53
N ILE A 35 0.26 5.67 -2.36
CA ILE A 35 1.17 5.07 -1.37
C ILE A 35 2.62 5.50 -1.64
N ASP A 36 3.11 5.43 -2.88
CA ASP A 36 4.45 5.89 -3.26
C ASP A 36 4.62 7.39 -3.00
N ALA A 37 3.59 8.20 -3.27
CA ALA A 37 3.62 9.62 -2.97
C ALA A 37 3.75 9.93 -1.47
N TYR A 38 3.17 9.10 -0.59
CA TYR A 38 3.36 9.17 0.85
C TYR A 38 4.75 8.64 1.27
N ALA A 39 5.20 7.53 0.67
CA ALA A 39 6.49 6.91 0.93
C ALA A 39 7.67 7.83 0.65
N ARG A 40 7.63 8.55 -0.48
CA ARG A 40 8.65 9.57 -0.83
C ARG A 40 8.76 10.71 0.17
N ARG A 41 7.79 10.87 1.06
CA ARG A 41 7.76 11.91 2.10
C ARG A 41 7.96 11.37 3.52
N GLY A 42 8.30 10.08 3.68
CA GLY A 42 8.44 9.44 4.99
C GLY A 42 7.13 9.35 5.78
N ARG A 43 5.97 9.56 5.13
CA ARG A 43 4.64 9.53 5.74
C ARG A 43 4.12 8.09 5.81
N ALA A 44 4.74 7.31 6.70
CA ALA A 44 4.56 5.87 6.77
C ALA A 44 3.17 5.46 7.28
N GLN A 45 2.62 6.20 8.23
CA GLN A 45 1.30 5.92 8.80
C GLN A 45 0.20 6.02 7.73
N GLU A 46 0.20 7.09 6.94
CA GLU A 46 -0.78 7.32 5.89
C GLU A 46 -0.63 6.32 4.74
N ALA A 47 0.60 5.94 4.42
CA ALA A 47 0.88 4.89 3.45
C ALA A 47 0.31 3.54 3.90
N GLU A 48 0.49 3.18 5.18
CA GLU A 48 -0.02 1.93 5.73
C GLU A 48 -1.55 1.92 5.87
N GLU A 49 -2.16 3.05 6.22
CA GLU A 49 -3.62 3.18 6.27
C GLU A 49 -4.27 2.88 4.92
N LEU A 50 -3.70 3.40 3.83
CA LEU A 50 -4.17 3.12 2.47
C LEU A 50 -4.04 1.64 2.10
N LEU A 51 -2.92 1.01 2.45
CA LEU A 51 -2.73 -0.42 2.24
C LEU A 51 -3.79 -1.25 3.00
N ARG A 52 -4.09 -0.87 4.23
CA ARG A 52 -5.17 -1.49 5.04
C ARG A 52 -6.55 -1.27 4.42
N GLU A 53 -6.79 -0.10 3.83
CA GLU A 53 -8.03 0.20 3.12
C GLU A 53 -8.20 -0.73 1.89
N MET A 54 -7.13 -0.93 1.09
CA MET A 54 -7.14 -1.89 -0.02
C MET A 54 -7.56 -3.29 0.47
N LEU A 55 -6.89 -3.79 1.51
CA LEU A 55 -7.18 -5.10 2.11
C LEU A 55 -8.62 -5.22 2.62
N LYS A 56 -9.18 -4.17 3.21
CA LYS A 56 -10.57 -4.15 3.73
C LYS A 56 -11.61 -4.01 2.63
N SER A 57 -11.29 -3.32 1.53
CA SER A 57 -12.24 -3.04 0.45
C SER A 57 -12.74 -4.30 -0.25
N GLY A 58 -11.99 -5.41 -0.18
CA GLY A 58 -12.34 -6.71 -0.75
C GLY A 58 -12.35 -6.77 -2.28
N GLY A 59 -12.33 -5.62 -2.96
CA GLY A 59 -12.34 -5.51 -4.43
C GLY A 59 -11.01 -5.07 -5.04
N ILE A 60 -10.07 -4.56 -4.25
CA ILE A 60 -8.75 -4.10 -4.71
C ILE A 60 -7.68 -4.81 -3.90
N GLU A 61 -6.89 -5.63 -4.58
CA GLU A 61 -5.83 -6.40 -3.93
C GLU A 61 -4.51 -5.63 -4.02
N PRO A 62 -3.78 -5.48 -2.89
CA PRO A 62 -2.42 -4.98 -2.91
C PRO A 62 -1.47 -6.00 -3.54
N ASP A 63 -0.41 -5.48 -4.13
CA ASP A 63 0.68 -6.25 -4.73
C ASP A 63 2.00 -6.01 -3.98
N VAL A 64 3.09 -6.60 -4.48
CA VAL A 64 4.44 -6.39 -3.91
C VAL A 64 4.81 -4.91 -3.85
N ASN A 65 4.45 -4.13 -4.87
CA ASN A 65 4.79 -2.72 -4.95
C ASN A 65 4.05 -1.94 -3.86
N SER A 66 2.80 -2.28 -3.56
CA SER A 66 2.04 -1.69 -2.45
C SER A 66 2.79 -1.91 -1.13
N PHE A 67 3.20 -3.14 -0.83
CA PHE A 67 3.92 -3.48 0.42
C PHE A 67 5.30 -2.83 0.48
N ASN A 68 6.09 -2.94 -0.59
CA ASN A 68 7.43 -2.35 -0.67
C ASN A 68 7.39 -0.82 -0.52
N SER A 69 6.37 -0.16 -1.10
CA SER A 69 6.20 1.29 -0.95
C SER A 69 5.94 1.68 0.51
N VAL A 70 5.10 0.93 1.23
CA VAL A 70 4.86 1.18 2.66
C VAL A 70 6.10 0.89 3.51
N MET A 71 6.83 -0.19 3.24
CA MET A 71 8.08 -0.50 3.95
C MET A 71 9.14 0.58 3.73
N ASN A 72 9.30 1.06 2.49
CA ASN A 72 10.16 2.19 2.16
C ASN A 72 9.73 3.48 2.89
N ALA A 73 8.41 3.68 3.07
CA ALA A 73 7.90 4.80 3.85
C ALA A 73 8.32 4.72 5.33
N TRP A 74 8.22 3.52 5.93
CA TRP A 74 8.63 3.27 7.31
C TRP A 74 10.14 3.41 7.51
N SER A 75 10.95 2.86 6.59
CA SER A 75 12.42 3.02 6.63
C SER A 75 12.87 4.47 6.53
N LYS A 76 12.12 5.31 5.80
CA LYS A 76 12.36 6.76 5.73
C LYS A 76 11.71 7.56 6.84
N SER A 77 10.96 6.93 7.73
CA SER A 77 10.33 7.61 8.86
C SER A 77 11.27 7.59 10.07
N ASP A 78 11.36 8.69 10.81
CA ASP A 78 12.13 8.77 12.05
C ASP A 78 11.43 8.06 13.24
N MET A 79 10.55 7.11 12.95
CA MET A 79 9.74 6.41 13.94
C MET A 79 10.51 5.20 14.46
N SER A 80 10.69 5.13 15.78
CA SER A 80 11.40 4.02 16.44
C SER A 80 10.72 2.65 16.25
N ASP A 81 9.43 2.63 15.88
CA ASP A 81 8.67 1.41 15.65
C ASP A 81 8.77 0.90 14.19
N ALA A 82 9.46 1.63 13.30
CA ALA A 82 9.60 1.25 11.90
C ALA A 82 10.03 -0.21 11.67
N PRO A 83 11.01 -0.78 12.40
CA PRO A 83 11.43 -2.17 12.21
C PRO A 83 10.31 -3.18 12.53
N ASN A 84 9.55 -2.95 13.61
CA ASN A 84 8.44 -3.81 13.99
C ASN A 84 7.31 -3.73 12.96
N ARG A 85 7.05 -2.55 12.41
CA ARG A 85 6.04 -2.33 11.37
C ARG A 85 6.45 -3.00 10.05
N CYS A 86 7.70 -2.84 9.62
CA CYS A 86 8.23 -3.53 8.45
C CYS A 86 8.13 -5.06 8.59
N LYS A 87 8.47 -5.60 9.78
CA LYS A 87 8.30 -7.02 10.06
C LYS A 87 6.84 -7.47 9.99
N ALA A 88 5.91 -6.72 10.59
CA ALA A 88 4.49 -7.04 10.52
C ALA A 88 3.94 -7.01 9.07
N LEU A 89 4.46 -6.10 8.23
CA LEU A 89 4.13 -6.01 6.81
C LEU A 89 4.66 -7.22 6.03
N LEU A 90 5.90 -7.65 6.30
CA LEU A 90 6.48 -8.87 5.73
C LEU A 90 5.69 -10.13 6.09
N ASP A 91 5.30 -10.26 7.36
CA ASP A 91 4.49 -11.39 7.82
C ASP A 91 3.13 -11.40 7.10
N SER A 92 2.50 -10.22 6.97
CA SER A 92 1.24 -10.06 6.24
C SER A 92 1.37 -10.41 4.76
N MET A 93 2.45 -9.98 4.12
CA MET A 93 2.78 -10.27 2.71
C MET A 93 2.97 -11.78 2.49
N SER A 94 3.71 -12.44 3.39
CA SER A 94 3.93 -13.89 3.35
C SER A 94 2.62 -14.69 3.55
N LEU A 95 1.77 -14.24 4.47
CA LEU A 95 0.45 -14.85 4.70
C LEU A 95 -0.47 -14.70 3.48
N LEU A 96 -0.44 -13.54 2.82
CA LEU A 96 -1.21 -13.30 1.59
C LEU A 96 -0.68 -14.12 0.41
N ALA A 97 0.65 -14.24 0.26
CA ALA A 97 1.27 -15.09 -0.77
C ALA A 97 0.83 -16.55 -0.64
N ASN A 98 0.86 -17.09 0.59
CA ASN A 98 0.44 -18.46 0.89
C ASN A 98 -1.06 -18.67 0.74
N SER A 99 -1.89 -17.73 1.19
CA SER A 99 -3.36 -17.87 1.13
C SER A 99 -3.93 -17.74 -0.28
N LYS A 100 -3.29 -16.96 -1.17
CA LYS A 100 -3.76 -16.74 -2.54
C LYS A 100 -2.96 -17.47 -3.62
N ASN A 101 -2.01 -18.33 -3.23
CA ASN A 101 -1.05 -18.99 -4.12
C ASN A 101 -0.38 -18.00 -5.10
N LYS A 102 -0.17 -16.77 -4.64
CA LYS A 102 0.45 -15.69 -5.39
C LYS A 102 1.92 -15.69 -5.03
N ALA A 103 2.70 -16.52 -5.71
CA ALA A 103 4.17 -16.52 -5.59
C ALA A 103 4.79 -15.15 -5.91
N GLU A 104 4.07 -14.31 -6.66
CA GLU A 104 4.45 -12.91 -6.91
C GLU A 104 4.46 -12.09 -5.62
N LEU A 105 3.61 -12.35 -4.62
CA LEU A 105 3.59 -11.63 -3.33
C LEU A 105 4.68 -12.10 -2.36
N SER A 106 5.69 -12.85 -2.81
CA SER A 106 6.81 -13.23 -1.96
C SER A 106 7.67 -12.02 -1.62
N PRO A 107 8.10 -11.84 -0.35
CA PRO A 107 9.08 -10.82 0.00
C PRO A 107 10.32 -10.93 -0.90
N ASP A 108 10.76 -9.80 -1.44
CA ASP A 108 11.95 -9.73 -2.29
C ASP A 108 13.18 -9.26 -1.49
N ALA A 109 14.33 -9.16 -2.16
CA ALA A 109 15.56 -8.70 -1.52
C ALA A 109 15.42 -7.28 -0.91
N VAL A 110 14.55 -6.42 -1.46
CA VAL A 110 14.29 -5.09 -0.92
C VAL A 110 13.56 -5.22 0.40
N SER A 111 12.55 -6.08 0.50
CA SER A 111 11.80 -6.30 1.74
C SER A 111 12.70 -6.79 2.89
N TYR A 112 13.68 -7.67 2.60
CA TYR A 112 14.67 -8.11 3.60
C TYR A 112 15.70 -7.04 3.95
N ASN A 113 16.22 -6.30 2.96
CA ASN A 113 17.18 -5.23 3.19
C ASN A 113 16.58 -4.13 4.08
N THR A 114 15.29 -3.81 3.89
CA THR A 114 14.58 -2.78 4.65
C THR A 114 14.38 -3.15 6.14
N VAL A 115 14.49 -4.43 6.51
CA VAL A 115 14.41 -4.90 7.90
C VAL A 115 15.79 -5.06 8.56
N ILE A 116 16.84 -5.16 7.74
CA ILE A 116 18.23 -5.34 8.21
C ILE A 116 18.93 -3.99 8.43
N ASP A 117 18.55 -2.96 7.69
CA ASP A 117 19.04 -1.57 7.83
C ASP A 117 18.47 -0.88 9.09
#